data_AF-A0A7K8GN22-F1
#
_entry.id   AF-A0A7K8GN22-F1
#
_cell.length_a   1.000
_cell.length_b   1.000
_cell.length_c   1.000
_cell.angle_alpha   90.00
_cell.angle_beta   90.00
_cell.angle_gamma   90.00
#
_symmetry.space_group_name_H-M   'P 1'
#
loop_
_entity.id
_entity.type
_entity.pdbx_description
1 polymer ?
#
loop_
_entity_poly.entity_id
_entity_poly.type
_entity_poly.pdbx_seq_one_letter_code
_entity_poly.pdbx_strand_id
1 'polypeptide(L)' 'AWRTGNSMPAQVLSGQGAERHLQGLRQAALAAGEPLPEIFLDPAYAQATHFRLCTLQVTPELTWEPPNPPGN' A
#
# COMPACT_ATOMS: atom_id res chain seq x y z
N ALA A 1 -12.73 14.81 -4.45
CA ALA A 1 -12.80 13.34 -4.63
C ALA A 1 -12.53 12.93 -6.07
N TRP A 2 -13.37 13.29 -7.06
CA TRP A 2 -13.24 12.83 -8.45
C TRP A 2 -12.09 13.44 -9.30
N ARG A 3 -11.51 14.59 -8.89
CA ARG A 3 -10.50 15.30 -9.70
C ARG A 3 -9.08 14.72 -9.64
N THR A 4 -8.78 13.88 -8.64
CA THR A 4 -7.52 13.12 -8.52
C THR A 4 -7.69 11.66 -8.95
N GLY A 5 -8.81 11.32 -9.60
CA GLY A 5 -9.42 9.98 -9.64
C GLY A 5 -8.52 8.80 -10.00
N ASN A 6 -7.45 9.00 -10.77
CA ASN A 6 -6.50 7.92 -11.14
C ASN A 6 -5.02 8.29 -11.00
N SER A 7 -4.66 9.50 -10.57
CA SER A 7 -3.27 9.93 -10.56
C SER A 7 -2.46 9.27 -9.43
N MET A 8 -3.05 9.13 -8.24
CA MET A 8 -2.36 8.54 -7.08
C MET A 8 -2.10 7.03 -7.23
N PRO A 9 -3.09 6.19 -7.62
CA PRO A 9 -2.81 4.77 -7.85
C PRO A 9 -1.71 4.56 -8.90
N ALA A 10 -1.75 5.31 -10.01
CA ALA A 10 -0.73 5.23 -11.06
C ALA A 10 0.67 5.61 -10.56
N GLN A 11 0.78 6.65 -9.71
CA GLN A 11 2.04 7.07 -9.10
C GLN A 11 2.60 6.01 -8.14
N VAL A 12 1.76 5.46 -7.26
CA VAL A 12 2.16 4.41 -6.31
C VAL A 12 2.60 3.15 -7.04
N LEU A 13 1.88 2.73 -8.08
CA LEU A 13 2.27 1.60 -8.94
C LEU A 13 3.59 1.85 -9.67
N SER A 14 3.90 3.12 -9.97
CA SER A 14 5.17 3.55 -10.57
C SER A 14 6.28 3.77 -9.53
N GLY A 15 6.09 3.33 -8.28
CA GLY A 15 7.07 3.45 -7.20
C GLY A 15 7.22 4.83 -6.59
N GLN A 16 6.35 5.79 -6.92
CA GLN A 16 6.38 7.16 -6.39
C GLN A 16 5.57 7.31 -5.09
N GLY A 17 5.23 6.19 -4.43
CA GLY A 17 4.55 6.19 -3.14
C GLY A 17 5.48 6.60 -2.00
N ALA A 18 5.03 7.52 -1.14
CA ALA A 18 5.86 8.07 -0.06
C ALA A 18 6.17 7.03 1.03
N GLU A 19 5.24 6.11 1.30
CA GLU A 19 5.33 5.13 2.39
C GLU A 19 6.55 4.21 2.22
N ARG A 20 6.78 3.74 0.99
CA ARG A 20 7.92 2.86 0.68
C ARG A 20 9.25 3.60 0.77
N HIS A 21 9.30 4.87 0.36
CA HIS A 21 10.49 5.70 0.51
C HIS A 21 10.82 5.97 1.99
N LEU A 22 9.83 6.36 2.79
CA LEU A 22 10.01 6.59 4.23
C LEU A 22 10.43 5.31 4.96
N GLN A 23 9.84 4.17 4.61
CA GLN A 23 10.27 2.88 5.15
C GLN A 23 11.73 2.57 4.79
N GLY A 24 12.13 2.78 3.54
CA GLY A 24 13.50 2.55 3.09
C GLY A 24 14.52 3.44 3.80
N LEU A 25 14.23 4.73 3.96
CA LEU A 25 15.08 5.65 4.71
C LEU A 25 15.25 5.23 6.18
N ARG A 26 14.17 4.80 6.83
CA ARG A 26 14.21 4.28 8.19
C ARG A 26 15.12 3.06 8.30
N GLN A 27 14.97 2.11 7.38
CA GLN A 27 15.79 0.89 7.34
C GLN A 27 17.25 1.20 7.06
N ALA A 28 17.54 2.16 6.17
CA ALA A 28 18.90 2.58 5.86
C ALA A 28 19.60 3.22 7.07
N ALA A 29 18.92 4.12 7.80
CA ALA A 29 19.45 4.71 9.02
C ALA A 29 19.77 3.65 10.08
N LEU A 30 18.86 2.69 10.29
CA LEU A 30 19.08 1.57 11.20
C LEU A 30 20.25 0.67 10.77
N ALA A 31 20.38 0.38 9.48
CA ALA A 31 21.48 -0.43 8.95
C ALA A 31 22.84 0.29 9.05
N ALA A 32 22.84 1.62 8.95
CA ALA A 32 24.03 2.45 9.12
C ALA A 32 24.41 2.66 10.60
N GLY A 33 23.53 2.30 11.55
CA GLY A 33 23.72 2.59 12.98
C GLY A 33 23.58 4.08 13.32
N GLU A 34 22.99 4.86 12.42
CA GLU A 34 22.75 6.29 12.60
C GLU A 34 21.53 6.54 13.49
N PRO A 35 21.49 7.65 14.23
CA PRO A 35 20.30 8.02 14.98
C PRO A 35 19.12 8.22 14.02
N LEU A 36 17.94 7.77 14.46
CA LEU A 36 16.74 7.87 13.65
C LEU A 36 16.33 9.34 13.48
N PRO A 37 16.07 9.81 12.25
CA PRO A 37 15.58 11.17 12.03
C PRO A 37 14.30 11.47 12.83
N GLU A 38 14.17 12.70 13.32
CA GLU A 38 13.07 13.13 14.22
C GLU A 38 11.67 12.87 13.65
N ILE A 39 11.50 12.93 12.32
CA ILE A 39 10.24 12.62 11.64
C ILE A 39 9.70 11.22 12.00
N PHE A 40 10.57 10.24 12.26
CA PHE A 40 10.16 8.89 12.62
C PHE A 40 9.79 8.74 14.10
N LEU A 41 10.07 9.76 14.92
CA LEU A 41 9.70 9.85 16.33
C LEU A 41 8.39 10.64 16.53
N ASP A 42 7.91 11.32 15.48
CA ASP A 42 6.70 12.12 15.53
C ASP A 42 5.45 11.25 15.74
N PRO A 43 4.58 11.57 16.72
CA PRO A 43 3.29 10.90 16.91
C PRO A 43 2.41 10.88 15.66
N ALA A 44 2.46 11.90 14.82
CA ALA A 44 1.74 11.97 13.55
C ALA A 44 2.22 10.90 12.56
N TYR A 45 3.53 10.62 12.52
CA TYR A 45 4.08 9.52 11.72
C TYR A 45 3.58 8.16 12.23
N ALA A 46 3.58 7.97 13.56
CA ALA A 46 3.03 6.77 14.19
C ALA A 46 1.54 6.59 13.86
N GLN A 47 0.74 7.66 13.91
CA GLN A 47 -0.67 7.63 13.55
C GLN A 47 -0.88 7.34 12.06
N ALA A 48 -0.11 7.97 11.17
CA ALA A 48 -0.22 7.79 9.73
C ALA A 48 0.16 6.37 9.27
N THR A 49 1.05 5.70 9.99
CA THR A 49 1.50 4.33 9.68
C THR A 49 0.75 3.24 10.43
N HIS A 50 -0.14 3.60 11.35
CA HIS A 50 -1.01 2.67 12.07
C HIS A 50 -2.37 2.51 11.36
N PHE A 51 -2.40 1.63 10.35
CA PHE A 51 -3.60 1.39 9.55
C PHE A 51 -4.69 0.66 10.34
N ARG A 52 -5.73 1.38 10.75
CA ARG A 52 -6.96 0.79 11.32
C ARG A 52 -7.85 0.13 10.26
N LEU A 53 -7.68 0.51 9.00
CA LEU A 53 -8.39 -0.02 7.85
C LEU A 53 -7.36 -0.41 6.79
N CYS A 54 -7.25 -1.71 6.53
CA CYS A 54 -6.45 -2.26 5.44
C CYS A 54 -7.41 -2.82 4.39
N THR A 55 -7.32 -2.33 3.15
CA THR A 55 -8.16 -2.79 2.03
C THR A 55 -7.27 -3.35 0.94
N LEU A 56 -7.71 -4.44 0.31
CA LEU A 56 -7.07 -5.05 -0.85
C LEU A 56 -8.15 -5.35 -1.88
N GLN A 57 -7.98 -4.85 -3.09
CA GLN A 57 -8.87 -5.18 -4.20
C GLN A 57 -8.33 -6.42 -4.93
N VAL A 58 -9.18 -7.43 -5.08
CA VAL A 58 -8.89 -8.64 -5.86
C VAL A 58 -9.91 -8.72 -6.98
N THR A 59 -9.44 -8.82 -8.22
CA THR A 59 -10.30 -9.09 -9.38
C THR A 59 -10.51 -10.60 -9.47
N PRO A 60 -11.75 -11.12 -9.40
CA PRO A 60 -11.99 -12.55 -9.56
C PRO A 60 -11.65 -12.99 -10.99
N GLU A 61 -10.98 -14.13 -11.13
CA GLU A 61 -10.71 -14.75 -12.41
C GLU A 61 -11.97 -15.48 -12.93
N LEU A 62 -12.40 -15.16 -14.14
CA LEU A 62 -13.57 -15.72 -14.83
C LEU A 62 -13.28 -17.12 -15.39
N THR A 63 -12.86 -18.07 -14.56
CA THR A 63 -12.57 -19.46 -15.00
C THR A 63 -13.38 -20.54 -14.29
N TRP A 64 -14.18 -20.17 -13.27
CA TRP A 64 -15.12 -21.09 -12.66
C TRP A 64 -16.45 -21.03 -13.41
N GLU A 65 -16.62 -21.89 -14.43
CA GLU A 65 -17.95 -22.30 -14.87
C GLU A 65 -18.32 -23.59 -14.14
N PRO A 66 -19.44 -23.65 -13.39
CA PRO A 66 -19.93 -24.92 -12.87
C PRO A 66 -20.20 -25.88 -14.05
N PRO A 67 -19.93 -27.19 -13.92
CA PRO A 67 -20.36 -28.15 -14.92
C PRO A 67 -21.87 -28.05 -15.10
N ASN A 68 -22.30 -27.81 -16.34
CA ASN A 68 -23.70 -27.77 -16.72
C ASN A 68 -24.40 -29.05 -16.22
N PRO A 69 -25.45 -28.98 -15.37
CA PRO A 69 -26.19 -30.17 -15.00
C PRO A 69 -26.77 -30.82 -16.26
N PRO A 70 -26.78 -32.16 -16.36
CA PRO A 70 -27.37 -32.84 -17.51
C PRO A 70 -28.82 -32.36 -17.68
N GLY A 71 -29.12 -31.82 -18.86
CA GLY A 71 -30.40 -31.20 -19.17
C GLY A 71 -31.57 -32.17 -18.96
N ASN A 72 -32.69 -31.61 -18.50
CA ASN A 72 -34.00 -32.26 -18.49
C ASN A 72 -34.55 -32.48 -19.89
#